data_AF-A0A131Z2X0-F1
#
_entry.id   AF-A0A131Z2X0-F1
#
_cell.length_a   1.000
_cell.length_b   1.000
_cell.length_c   1.000
_cell.angle_alpha   90.00
_cell.angle_beta   90.00
_cell.angle_gamma   90.00
#
_symmetry.space_group_name_H-M   'P 1'
#
loop_
_entity.id
_entity.type
_entity.pdbx_description
1 polymer ?
#
loop_
_entity_poly.entity_id
_entity_poly.type
_entity_poly.pdbx_seq_one_letter_code
_entity_poly.pdbx_strand_id
1 'polypeptide(L)'
;MSADRVFRLLLAATMLVVGFTQDSRENVLHVQQYRKMFKMRRAERLEAVKSILKLDNFEKQAKLVNIVLDKINEVLTTSKLKLESSDYIPGGAFPEDESTRDALSQVLENTAFFGEIILRLPNIAHAVLNMNKAGAVVLHWAIGFSNSTELYDETTTKLINLVAQELGLVERDPNYHNPYAVKQAKSESPVPPTEPVPKKKKKKIQRGPRLSRAEL
;
A
#
# COMPACT_ATOMS: atom_id res chain seq x y z
N MET A 1 0.60 -58.05 13.13
CA MET A 1 0.87 -56.77 13.82
C MET A 1 0.40 -56.92 15.26
N SER A 2 1.24 -56.72 16.28
CA SER A 2 0.81 -56.94 17.68
C SER A 2 -0.16 -55.84 18.14
N ALA A 3 -1.11 -56.19 19.02
CA ALA A 3 -2.13 -55.26 19.53
C ALA A 3 -1.53 -53.99 20.16
N ASP A 4 -0.39 -54.11 20.83
CA ASP A 4 0.36 -52.97 21.40
C ASP A 4 0.84 -51.97 20.32
N ARG A 5 1.30 -52.45 19.16
CA ARG A 5 1.72 -51.55 18.06
C ARG A 5 0.52 -50.80 17.46
N VAL A 6 -0.63 -51.46 17.33
CA VAL A 6 -1.87 -50.83 16.83
C VAL A 6 -2.37 -49.77 17.82
N PHE A 7 -2.33 -50.08 19.12
CA PHE A 7 -2.73 -49.14 20.17
C PHE A 7 -1.84 -47.89 20.22
N ARG A 8 -0.50 -48.05 20.12
CA ARG A 8 0.43 -46.92 20.06
C ARG A 8 0.25 -46.06 18.81
N LEU A 9 0.00 -46.67 17.66
CA LEU A 9 -0.30 -45.95 16.42
C LEU A 9 -1.61 -45.16 16.53
N LEU A 10 -2.65 -45.75 17.11
CA LEU A 10 -3.91 -45.05 17.38
C LEU A 10 -3.72 -43.89 18.36
N LEU A 11 -2.97 -44.08 19.45
CA LEU A 11 -2.68 -43.04 20.42
C LEU A 11 -1.85 -41.89 19.81
N ALA A 12 -0.87 -42.21 18.97
CA ALA A 12 -0.08 -41.21 18.26
C ALA A 12 -0.94 -40.42 17.25
N ALA A 13 -1.80 -41.11 16.50
CA ALA A 13 -2.73 -40.47 15.58
C ALA A 13 -3.73 -39.56 16.30
N THR A 14 -4.27 -39.98 17.45
CA THR A 14 -5.19 -39.13 18.23
C THR A 14 -4.49 -37.93 18.83
N MET A 15 -3.28 -38.09 19.40
CA MET A 15 -2.51 -36.96 19.92
C MET A 15 -2.16 -35.94 18.83
N LEU A 16 -1.82 -36.42 17.63
CA LEU A 16 -1.51 -35.59 16.48
C LEU A 16 -2.76 -34.82 16.01
N VAL A 17 -3.91 -35.48 15.89
CA VAL A 17 -5.20 -34.83 15.56
C VAL A 17 -5.59 -33.80 16.62
N VAL A 18 -5.49 -34.14 17.91
CA VAL A 18 -5.81 -33.21 19.01
C VAL A 18 -4.88 -31.98 18.94
N GLY A 19 -3.58 -32.16 18.72
CA GLY A 19 -2.62 -31.08 18.53
C GLY A 19 -3.01 -30.14 17.38
N PHE A 20 -3.29 -30.69 16.19
CA PHE A 20 -3.74 -29.90 15.04
C PHE A 20 -5.05 -29.14 15.31
N THR A 21 -6.01 -29.75 16.01
CA THR A 21 -7.28 -29.07 16.34
C THR A 21 -7.13 -28.00 17.41
N GLN A 22 -6.16 -28.11 18.32
CA GLN A 22 -5.84 -27.11 19.32
C GLN A 22 -5.18 -25.89 18.65
N ASP A 23 -4.15 -26.13 17.86
CA ASP A 23 -3.40 -25.12 17.11
C ASP A 23 -4.32 -24.32 16.16
N SER A 24 -5.19 -25.01 15.42
CA SER A 24 -6.19 -24.37 14.56
C SER A 24 -7.16 -23.47 15.34
N ARG A 25 -7.58 -23.86 16.56
CA ARG A 25 -8.48 -23.04 17.38
C ARG A 25 -7.79 -21.79 17.93
N GLU A 26 -6.54 -21.92 18.37
CA GLU A 26 -5.74 -20.78 18.85
C GLU A 26 -5.48 -19.78 17.71
N ASN A 27 -5.13 -20.27 16.52
CA ASN A 27 -4.97 -19.41 15.35
C ASN A 27 -6.23 -18.60 15.02
N VAL A 28 -7.40 -19.26 15.02
CA VAL A 28 -8.70 -18.60 14.78
C VAL A 28 -8.95 -17.51 15.84
N LEU A 29 -8.62 -17.76 17.10
CA LEU A 29 -8.77 -16.77 18.17
C LEU A 29 -7.85 -15.55 17.95
N HIS A 30 -6.58 -15.78 17.58
CA HIS A 30 -5.64 -14.70 17.29
C HIS A 30 -6.08 -13.85 16.10
N VAL A 31 -6.57 -14.48 15.03
CA VAL A 31 -7.13 -13.77 13.86
C VAL A 31 -8.34 -12.93 14.26
N GLN A 32 -9.24 -13.46 15.11
CA GLN A 32 -10.41 -12.70 15.59
C GLN A 32 -10.01 -11.50 16.43
N GLN A 33 -9.04 -11.66 17.35
CA GLN A 33 -8.51 -10.57 18.15
C GLN A 33 -7.85 -9.50 17.27
N TYR A 34 -7.03 -9.92 16.30
CA TYR A 34 -6.42 -9.02 15.33
C TYR A 34 -7.48 -8.21 14.57
N ARG A 35 -8.48 -8.87 13.97
CA ARG A 35 -9.56 -8.23 13.22
C ARG A 35 -10.31 -7.19 14.06
N LYS A 36 -10.57 -7.49 15.34
CA LYS A 36 -11.20 -6.53 16.27
C LYS A 36 -10.36 -5.28 16.46
N MET A 37 -9.06 -5.44 16.73
CA MET A 37 -8.14 -4.31 16.92
C MET A 37 -7.95 -3.50 15.62
N PHE A 38 -7.79 -4.19 14.49
CA PHE A 38 -7.70 -3.59 13.18
C PHE A 38 -8.90 -2.68 12.89
N LYS A 39 -10.12 -3.18 13.15
CA LYS A 39 -11.36 -2.42 12.92
C LYS A 39 -11.42 -1.14 13.76
N MET A 40 -10.98 -1.20 15.03
CA MET A 40 -10.90 -0.02 15.90
C MET A 40 -9.91 1.01 15.36
N ARG A 41 -8.67 0.59 15.06
CA ARG A 41 -7.63 1.47 14.50
C ARG A 41 -8.06 2.10 13.18
N ARG A 42 -8.73 1.34 12.31
CA ARG A 42 -9.27 1.85 11.04
C ARG A 42 -10.27 2.97 11.26
N ALA A 43 -11.17 2.85 12.24
CA ALA A 43 -12.15 3.89 12.55
C ALA A 43 -11.46 5.20 12.99
N GLU A 44 -10.43 5.11 13.84
CA GLU A 44 -9.63 6.26 14.27
C GLU A 44 -8.91 6.92 13.09
N ARG A 45 -8.29 6.11 12.22
CA ARG A 45 -7.59 6.60 11.02
C ARG A 45 -8.53 7.28 10.04
N LEU A 46 -9.73 6.75 9.85
CA LEU A 46 -10.77 7.38 9.05
C LEU A 46 -11.16 8.75 9.61
N GLU A 47 -11.28 8.91 10.93
CA GLU A 47 -11.57 10.20 11.54
C GLU A 47 -10.43 11.21 11.34
N ALA A 48 -9.17 10.75 11.33
CA ALA A 48 -8.04 11.59 10.96
C ALA A 48 -8.14 12.07 9.49
N VAL A 49 -8.51 11.20 8.54
CA VAL A 49 -8.73 11.62 7.14
C VAL A 49 -9.88 12.62 7.02
N LYS A 50 -10.99 12.38 7.72
CA LYS A 50 -12.12 13.33 7.76
C LYS A 50 -11.71 14.68 8.34
N SER A 51 -10.81 14.69 9.32
CA SER A 51 -10.28 15.93 9.90
C SER A 51 -9.43 16.71 8.90
N ILE A 52 -8.64 16.01 8.06
CA ILE A 52 -7.92 16.64 6.94
C ILE A 52 -8.90 17.24 5.92
N LEU A 53 -9.96 16.50 5.56
CA LEU A 53 -10.99 16.98 4.62
C LEU A 53 -11.70 18.26 5.09
N LYS A 54 -11.89 18.44 6.41
CA LYS A 54 -12.53 19.62 6.99
C LYS A 54 -11.64 20.88 6.92
N LEU A 55 -10.37 20.76 6.55
CA LEU A 55 -9.50 21.91 6.34
C LEU A 55 -9.92 22.65 5.07
N ASP A 56 -10.36 23.90 5.21
CA ASP A 56 -10.71 24.77 4.07
C ASP A 56 -9.46 25.41 3.42
N ASN A 57 -8.44 24.59 3.16
CA ASN A 57 -7.21 25.03 2.51
C ASN A 57 -6.51 23.86 1.81
N PHE A 58 -6.54 23.88 0.48
CA PHE A 58 -5.97 22.84 -0.37
C PHE A 58 -4.46 22.64 -0.13
N GLU A 59 -3.68 23.71 0.02
CA GLU A 59 -2.23 23.63 0.21
C GLU A 59 -1.88 22.93 1.53
N LYS A 60 -2.62 23.25 2.61
CA LYS A 60 -2.47 22.59 3.91
C LYS A 60 -2.86 21.12 3.84
N GLN A 61 -3.97 20.80 3.16
CA GLN A 61 -4.36 19.41 2.92
C GLN A 61 -3.28 18.66 2.16
N ALA A 62 -2.76 19.23 1.07
CA ALA A 62 -1.72 18.62 0.26
C ALA A 62 -0.43 18.37 1.05
N LYS A 63 0.00 19.34 1.86
CA LYS A 63 1.16 19.19 2.73
C LYS A 63 0.98 18.08 3.75
N LEU A 64 -0.17 18.02 4.43
CA LEU A 64 -0.45 16.98 5.41
C LEU A 64 -0.55 15.58 4.76
N VAL A 65 -1.24 15.48 3.63
CA VAL A 65 -1.33 14.24 2.86
C VAL A 65 0.06 13.78 2.44
N ASN A 66 0.92 14.67 1.94
CA ASN A 66 2.28 14.30 1.58
C ASN A 66 3.06 13.73 2.77
N ILE A 67 3.03 14.39 3.93
CA ILE A 67 3.69 13.90 5.16
C ILE A 67 3.17 12.51 5.56
N VAL A 68 1.85 12.32 5.52
CA VAL A 68 1.22 11.05 5.89
C VAL A 68 1.60 9.95 4.91
N LEU A 69 1.55 10.22 3.61
CA LEU A 69 1.90 9.25 2.55
C LEU A 69 3.38 8.90 2.57
N ASP A 70 4.26 9.85 2.85
CA ASP A 70 5.70 9.59 3.03
C ASP A 70 5.92 8.65 4.23
N LYS A 71 5.24 8.89 5.36
CA LYS A 71 5.38 8.02 6.53
C LYS A 71 4.79 6.62 6.30
N ILE A 72 3.65 6.53 5.61
CA ILE A 72 3.06 5.25 5.19
C ILE A 72 4.08 4.48 4.35
N ASN A 73 4.71 5.11 3.36
CA ASN A 73 5.70 4.47 2.51
C ASN A 73 6.93 3.97 3.28
N GLU A 74 7.45 4.76 4.23
CA GLU A 74 8.57 4.36 5.09
C GLU A 74 8.22 3.10 5.90
N VAL A 75 7.05 3.09 6.53
CA VAL A 75 6.57 1.95 7.32
C VAL A 75 6.38 0.73 6.41
N LEU A 76 5.66 0.88 5.30
CA LEU A 76 5.42 -0.22 4.36
C LEU A 76 6.71 -0.81 3.81
N THR A 77 7.70 0.02 3.47
CA THR A 77 9.00 -0.45 2.98
C THR A 77 9.72 -1.29 4.03
N THR A 78 9.72 -0.82 5.28
CA THR A 78 10.37 -1.53 6.38
C THR A 78 9.65 -2.83 6.73
N SER A 79 8.32 -2.80 6.82
CA SER A 79 7.50 -3.98 7.12
C SER A 79 7.56 -5.00 5.99
N LYS A 80 7.61 -4.56 4.73
CA LYS A 80 7.82 -5.42 3.57
C LYS A 80 9.10 -6.24 3.70
N LEU A 81 10.24 -5.59 3.96
CA LEU A 81 11.53 -6.28 4.09
C LEU A 81 11.51 -7.32 5.22
N LYS A 82 10.84 -7.02 6.34
CA LYS A 82 10.67 -7.98 7.45
C LYS A 82 9.85 -9.20 7.05
N LEU A 83 8.75 -8.99 6.32
CA LEU A 83 7.90 -10.09 5.83
C LEU A 83 8.59 -10.92 4.76
N GLU A 84 9.34 -10.29 3.85
CA GLU A 84 10.13 -11.00 2.83
C GLU A 84 11.31 -11.78 3.43
N SER A 85 11.76 -11.40 4.64
CA SER A 85 12.81 -12.10 5.38
C SER A 85 12.27 -13.13 6.37
N SER A 86 10.95 -13.29 6.47
CA SER A 86 10.31 -14.28 7.33
C SER A 86 9.72 -15.43 6.51
N ASP A 87 9.29 -16.49 7.20
CA ASP A 87 8.62 -17.64 6.56
C ASP A 87 7.11 -17.41 6.37
N TYR A 88 6.62 -16.18 6.53
CA TYR A 88 5.20 -15.89 6.42
C TYR A 88 4.74 -15.88 4.96
N ILE A 89 3.70 -16.66 4.67
CA ILE A 89 3.05 -16.72 3.36
C ILE A 89 1.66 -16.05 3.50
N PRO A 90 1.30 -15.07 2.65
CA PRO A 90 -0.03 -14.48 2.62
C PRO A 90 -1.12 -15.55 2.47
N GLY A 91 -2.16 -15.48 3.32
CA GLY A 91 -3.26 -16.44 3.36
C GLY A 91 -2.94 -17.69 4.19
N GLY A 92 -1.70 -17.83 4.66
CA GLY A 92 -1.31 -18.84 5.62
C GLY A 92 -1.78 -18.55 7.04
N ALA A 93 -1.34 -19.39 7.98
CA ALA A 93 -1.62 -19.23 9.40
C ALA A 93 -1.14 -17.87 9.93
N PHE A 94 -1.90 -17.29 10.84
CA PHE A 94 -1.51 -16.03 11.48
C PHE A 94 -0.17 -16.17 12.23
N PRO A 95 0.79 -15.24 12.09
CA PRO A 95 2.13 -15.40 12.67
C PRO A 95 2.14 -15.44 14.20
N GLU A 96 2.88 -16.40 14.75
CA GLU A 96 3.17 -16.49 16.19
C GLU A 96 4.24 -15.47 16.62
N ASP A 97 5.30 -15.35 15.82
CA ASP A 97 6.39 -14.40 16.02
C ASP A 97 5.87 -12.95 16.04
N GLU A 98 6.19 -12.24 17.11
CA GLU A 98 5.71 -10.88 17.35
C GLU A 98 6.22 -9.91 16.28
N SER A 99 7.48 -10.02 15.87
CA SER A 99 8.07 -9.13 14.86
C SER A 99 7.36 -9.27 13.50
N THR A 100 7.08 -10.51 13.10
CA THR A 100 6.37 -10.84 11.86
C THR A 100 4.90 -10.41 11.95
N ARG A 101 4.24 -10.65 13.07
CA ARG A 101 2.86 -10.22 13.32
C ARG A 101 2.73 -8.70 13.29
N ASP A 102 3.69 -7.97 13.85
CA ASP A 102 3.72 -6.51 13.84
C ASP A 102 3.95 -5.98 12.42
N ALA A 103 4.87 -6.57 11.67
CA ALA A 103 5.09 -6.20 10.27
C ALA A 103 3.84 -6.45 9.42
N LEU A 104 3.18 -7.60 9.58
CA LEU A 104 1.92 -7.92 8.92
C LEU A 104 0.83 -6.90 9.26
N SER A 105 0.68 -6.60 10.56
CA SER A 105 -0.29 -5.61 11.04
C SER A 105 -0.02 -4.22 10.45
N GLN A 106 1.25 -3.80 10.41
CA GLN A 106 1.66 -2.53 9.82
C GLN A 106 1.34 -2.46 8.32
N VAL A 107 1.59 -3.53 7.55
CA VAL A 107 1.24 -3.56 6.13
C VAL A 107 -0.27 -3.41 5.93
N LEU A 108 -1.06 -4.22 6.64
CA LEU A 108 -2.51 -4.23 6.50
C LEU A 108 -3.14 -2.90 6.92
N GLU A 109 -2.71 -2.32 8.04
CA GLU A 109 -3.25 -1.06 8.57
C GLU A 109 -2.88 0.14 7.70
N ASN A 110 -1.61 0.24 7.28
CA ASN A 110 -1.16 1.36 6.45
C ASN A 110 -1.74 1.28 5.03
N THR A 111 -1.95 0.07 4.49
CA THR A 111 -2.61 -0.11 3.18
C THR A 111 -4.08 0.35 3.23
N ALA A 112 -4.82 -0.02 4.28
CA ALA A 112 -6.20 0.44 4.46
C ALA A 112 -6.27 1.96 4.72
N PHE A 113 -5.34 2.51 5.49
CA PHE A 113 -5.29 3.95 5.75
C PHE A 113 -4.96 4.75 4.47
N PHE A 114 -3.99 4.28 3.69
CA PHE A 114 -3.72 4.82 2.35
C PHE A 114 -4.99 4.79 1.48
N GLY A 115 -5.72 3.68 1.51
CA GLY A 115 -6.98 3.52 0.78
C GLY A 115 -8.05 4.56 1.12
N GLU A 116 -8.17 4.94 2.40
CA GLU A 116 -9.07 6.02 2.81
C GLU A 116 -8.62 7.38 2.26
N ILE A 117 -7.31 7.64 2.17
CA ILE A 117 -6.76 8.90 1.65
C ILE A 117 -6.98 8.99 0.13
N ILE A 118 -6.57 7.98 -0.63
CA ILE A 118 -6.65 8.01 -2.11
C ILE A 118 -8.11 8.14 -2.59
N LEU A 119 -9.06 7.46 -1.95
CA LEU A 119 -10.46 7.55 -2.38
C LEU A 119 -11.12 8.87 -1.98
N ARG A 120 -10.70 9.51 -0.88
CA ARG A 120 -11.33 10.74 -0.38
C ARG A 120 -10.67 12.02 -0.88
N LEU A 121 -9.38 11.96 -1.14
CA LEU A 121 -8.53 13.06 -1.60
C LEU A 121 -7.82 12.68 -2.92
N PRO A 122 -8.54 12.19 -3.95
CA PRO A 122 -7.91 11.58 -5.13
C PRO A 122 -6.94 12.51 -5.85
N ASN A 123 -7.33 13.77 -6.08
CA ASN A 123 -6.48 14.75 -6.78
C ASN A 123 -5.12 14.94 -6.09
N ILE A 124 -5.12 15.09 -4.76
CA ILE A 124 -3.92 15.30 -3.96
C ILE A 124 -3.08 14.02 -3.92
N ALA A 125 -3.72 12.89 -3.64
CA ALA A 125 -3.03 11.62 -3.50
C ALA A 125 -2.39 11.16 -4.82
N HIS A 126 -3.08 11.30 -5.96
CA HIS A 126 -2.50 11.04 -7.28
C HIS A 126 -1.31 11.95 -7.58
N ALA A 127 -1.37 13.24 -7.22
CA ALA A 127 -0.23 14.15 -7.39
C ALA A 127 1.01 13.67 -6.61
N VAL A 128 0.84 13.25 -5.35
CA VAL A 128 1.94 12.73 -4.52
C VAL A 128 2.50 11.43 -5.10
N LEU A 129 1.66 10.49 -5.53
CA LEU A 129 2.09 9.22 -6.12
C LEU A 129 2.87 9.41 -7.43
N ASN A 130 2.45 10.37 -8.26
CA ASN A 130 3.13 10.70 -9.52
C ASN A 130 4.53 11.29 -9.29
N MET A 131 4.74 11.97 -8.16
CA MET A 131 6.05 12.50 -7.77
C MET A 131 6.97 11.42 -7.19
N ASN A 132 6.42 10.41 -6.49
CA ASN A 132 7.18 9.34 -5.84
C ASN A 132 6.84 7.95 -6.42
N LYS A 133 7.39 7.65 -7.60
CA LYS A 133 7.18 6.36 -8.29
C LYS A 133 7.67 5.15 -7.49
N ALA A 134 8.76 5.29 -6.75
CA ALA A 134 9.28 4.19 -5.92
C ALA A 134 8.31 3.83 -4.79
N GLY A 135 7.78 4.85 -4.09
CA GLY A 135 6.73 4.66 -3.10
C GLY A 135 5.45 4.06 -3.70
N ALA A 136 5.05 4.50 -4.90
CA ALA A 136 3.89 3.93 -5.60
C ALA A 136 4.04 2.42 -5.85
N VAL A 137 5.23 1.93 -6.22
CA VAL A 137 5.49 0.49 -6.39
C VAL A 137 5.32 -0.28 -5.08
N VAL A 138 5.80 0.27 -3.95
CA VAL A 138 5.63 -0.34 -2.63
C VAL A 138 4.14 -0.41 -2.26
N LEU A 139 3.39 0.65 -2.53
CA LEU A 139 1.94 0.68 -2.29
C LEU A 139 1.18 -0.33 -3.15
N HIS A 140 1.53 -0.48 -4.44
CA HIS A 140 0.92 -1.48 -5.31
C HIS A 140 1.19 -2.90 -4.79
N TRP A 141 2.42 -3.18 -4.37
CA TRP A 141 2.74 -4.44 -3.70
C TRP A 141 1.90 -4.63 -2.44
N ALA A 142 1.77 -3.61 -1.60
CA ALA A 142 1.05 -3.70 -0.33
C ALA A 142 -0.45 -3.99 -0.56
N ILE A 143 -1.06 -3.41 -1.60
CA ILE A 143 -2.45 -3.70 -2.01
C ILE A 143 -2.61 -5.17 -2.40
N GLY A 144 -1.76 -5.68 -3.29
CA GLY A 144 -1.82 -7.08 -3.74
C GLY A 144 -1.53 -8.07 -2.61
N PHE A 145 -0.51 -7.78 -1.81
CA PHE A 145 -0.16 -8.56 -0.63
C PHE A 145 -1.34 -8.64 0.35
N SER A 146 -1.90 -7.48 0.72
CA SER A 146 -2.98 -7.40 1.71
C SER A 146 -4.23 -8.17 1.26
N ASN A 147 -4.60 -8.07 -0.02
CA ASN A 147 -5.71 -8.83 -0.60
C ASN A 147 -5.49 -10.35 -0.54
N SER A 148 -4.23 -10.79 -0.59
CA SER A 148 -3.87 -12.22 -0.54
C SER A 148 -3.83 -12.77 0.89
N THR A 149 -3.99 -11.93 1.93
CA THR A 149 -3.95 -12.39 3.34
C THR A 149 -5.26 -12.94 3.86
N GLU A 150 -6.39 -12.58 3.24
CA GLU A 150 -7.76 -12.87 3.72
C GLU A 150 -8.05 -12.34 5.14
N LEU A 151 -7.22 -11.46 5.69
CA LEU A 151 -7.40 -10.94 7.05
C LEU A 151 -8.39 -9.78 7.14
N TYR A 152 -8.65 -9.09 6.02
CA TYR A 152 -9.62 -8.01 5.93
C TYR A 152 -11.06 -8.51 6.08
N ASP A 153 -11.91 -7.65 6.68
CA ASP A 153 -13.35 -7.84 6.63
C ASP A 153 -13.93 -7.42 5.27
N GLU A 154 -15.20 -7.71 5.05
CA GLU A 154 -15.88 -7.40 3.78
C GLU A 154 -15.83 -5.89 3.44
N THR A 155 -16.02 -5.03 4.44
CA THR A 155 -15.99 -3.58 4.26
C THR A 155 -14.60 -3.11 3.82
N THR A 156 -13.56 -3.66 4.43
CA THR A 156 -12.18 -3.33 4.07
C THR A 156 -11.81 -3.87 2.70
N THR A 157 -12.18 -5.11 2.40
CA THR A 157 -11.96 -5.73 1.10
C THR A 157 -12.60 -4.89 -0.01
N LYS A 158 -13.84 -4.42 0.20
CA LYS A 158 -14.51 -3.50 -0.73
C LYS A 158 -13.75 -2.19 -0.91
N LEU A 159 -13.25 -1.58 0.18
CA LEU A 159 -12.42 -0.38 0.09
C LEU A 159 -11.19 -0.63 -0.80
N ILE A 160 -10.43 -1.69 -0.53
CA ILE A 160 -9.19 -1.98 -1.26
C ILE A 160 -9.48 -2.30 -2.74
N ASN A 161 -10.59 -2.96 -3.06
CA ASN A 161 -11.02 -3.16 -4.44
C ASN A 161 -11.34 -1.84 -5.16
N LEU A 162 -11.94 -0.87 -4.47
CA LEU A 162 -12.15 0.47 -5.04
C LEU A 162 -10.83 1.21 -5.24
N VAL A 163 -9.86 1.05 -4.34
CA VAL A 163 -8.50 1.62 -4.47
C VAL A 163 -7.78 1.03 -5.68
N ALA A 164 -7.82 -0.30 -5.84
CA ALA A 164 -7.20 -0.97 -6.97
C ALA A 164 -7.76 -0.47 -8.30
N GLN A 165 -9.07 -0.21 -8.39
CA GLN A 165 -9.69 0.39 -9.56
C GLN A 165 -9.31 1.87 -9.75
N GLU A 166 -9.27 2.67 -8.68
CA GLU A 166 -8.86 4.09 -8.72
C GLU A 166 -7.42 4.24 -9.25
N LEU A 167 -6.54 3.32 -8.89
CA LEU A 167 -5.13 3.30 -9.30
C LEU A 167 -4.89 2.55 -10.63
N GLY A 168 -5.91 1.94 -11.23
CA GLY A 168 -5.78 1.16 -12.47
C GLY A 168 -4.93 -0.11 -12.32
N LEU A 169 -4.91 -0.72 -11.13
CA LEU A 169 -4.20 -1.98 -10.86
C LEU A 169 -4.98 -3.22 -11.29
N VAL A 170 -6.28 -3.06 -11.48
CA VAL A 170 -7.20 -4.07 -11.99
C VAL A 170 -8.01 -3.49 -13.14
N GLU A 171 -8.64 -4.35 -13.93
CA GLU A 171 -9.59 -3.90 -14.94
C GLU A 171 -10.69 -3.07 -14.25
N ARG A 172 -10.86 -1.84 -14.74
CA ARG A 172 -11.80 -0.90 -14.17
C ARG A 172 -13.20 -1.24 -14.66
N ASP A 173 -14.16 -1.37 -13.74
CA ASP A 173 -15.56 -1.51 -14.13
C ASP A 173 -15.97 -0.29 -14.98
N PRO A 174 -16.59 -0.47 -16.16
CA PRO A 174 -17.05 0.64 -16.99
C PRO A 174 -17.97 1.63 -16.26
N ASN A 175 -18.68 1.15 -15.22
CA ASN A 175 -19.56 1.94 -14.37
C ASN A 175 -18.88 2.41 -13.07
N TYR A 176 -17.57 2.20 -12.92
CA TYR A 176 -16.84 2.64 -11.73
C TYR A 176 -16.88 4.15 -11.58
N HIS A 177 -17.42 4.59 -10.45
CA HIS A 177 -17.27 5.93 -9.93
C HIS A 177 -16.79 5.83 -8.49
N ASN A 178 -15.77 6.63 -8.13
CA ASN A 178 -15.29 6.69 -6.76
C ASN A 178 -16.38 7.32 -5.86
N PRO A 179 -17.02 6.55 -4.97
CA PRO A 179 -18.16 7.03 -4.19
C PRO A 179 -17.76 7.99 -3.07
N TYR A 180 -16.46 8.14 -2.81
CA TYR A 180 -15.91 8.96 -1.74
C TYR A 180 -15.27 10.26 -2.25
N ALA A 181 -15.20 10.43 -3.57
CA ALA A 181 -14.70 11.64 -4.18
C ALA A 181 -15.60 12.82 -3.77
N VAL A 182 -15.14 13.60 -2.79
CA VAL A 182 -15.75 14.90 -2.51
C VAL A 182 -15.52 15.76 -3.76
N LYS A 183 -16.54 16.51 -4.19
CA LYS A 183 -16.35 17.59 -5.17
C LYS A 183 -15.42 18.63 -4.55
N GLN A 184 -14.12 18.39 -4.58
CA GLN A 184 -13.11 19.38 -4.23
C GLN A 184 -13.35 20.52 -5.21
N ALA A 185 -13.82 21.66 -4.69
CA ALA A 185 -14.14 22.82 -5.49
C ALA A 185 -12.98 23.07 -6.46
N LYS A 186 -13.31 23.17 -7.76
CA LYS A 186 -12.36 23.34 -8.86
C LYS A 186 -11.33 24.42 -8.52
N SER A 187 -10.19 24.02 -7.98
CA SER A 187 -8.92 24.71 -8.19
C SER A 187 -8.14 24.00 -9.29
N GLU A 188 -8.85 23.58 -10.34
CA GLU A 188 -8.27 23.59 -11.69
C GLU A 188 -8.09 25.06 -12.07
N SER A 189 -7.02 25.68 -11.56
CA SER A 189 -6.29 26.59 -12.42
C SER A 189 -5.82 25.72 -13.58
N PRO A 190 -6.23 25.97 -14.84
CA PRO A 190 -5.65 25.26 -15.97
C PRO A 190 -4.15 25.45 -15.86
N VAL A 191 -3.38 24.37 -15.72
CA VAL A 191 -1.96 24.45 -16.01
C VAL A 191 -1.91 24.95 -17.45
N PRO A 192 -1.41 26.17 -17.73
CA PRO A 192 -1.34 26.63 -19.11
C PRO A 192 -0.54 25.58 -19.89
N PRO A 193 -0.93 25.25 -21.14
CA PRO A 193 -0.16 24.35 -21.97
C PRO A 193 1.29 24.80 -21.91
N THR A 194 2.17 23.90 -21.48
CA THR A 194 3.60 24.19 -21.36
C THR A 194 4.03 24.72 -22.72
N GLU A 195 4.37 26.01 -22.78
CA GLU A 195 4.89 26.61 -23.99
C GLU A 195 6.05 25.75 -24.50
N PRO A 196 6.12 25.46 -25.81
CA PRO A 196 7.19 24.64 -26.34
C PRO A 196 8.52 25.30 -26.03
N VAL A 197 9.35 24.62 -25.23
CA VAL A 197 10.69 25.07 -24.85
C VAL A 197 11.43 25.55 -26.10
N PRO A 198 11.84 26.83 -26.19
CA PRO A 198 12.50 27.33 -27.39
C PRO A 198 13.82 26.59 -27.55
N LYS A 199 13.97 25.89 -28.69
CA LYS A 199 15.19 25.19 -29.09
C LYS A 199 16.36 26.17 -28.98
N LYS A 200 17.25 25.95 -28.00
CA LYS A 200 18.49 26.73 -27.85
C LYS A 200 19.28 26.67 -29.16
N LYS A 201 19.41 27.81 -29.85
CA LYS A 201 20.26 27.95 -31.03
C LYS A 201 21.70 27.61 -30.61
N LYS A 202 22.29 26.57 -31.22
CA LYS A 202 23.70 26.20 -31.04
C LYS A 202 24.57 27.44 -31.32
N LYS A 203 25.32 27.91 -30.33
CA LYS A 203 26.30 28.99 -30.53
C LYS A 203 27.34 28.52 -31.55
N LYS A 204 27.51 29.26 -32.65
CA LYS A 204 28.60 29.05 -33.61
C LYS A 204 29.92 29.30 -32.88
N ILE A 205 30.72 28.25 -32.71
CA ILE A 205 32.10 28.36 -32.24
C ILE A 205 32.86 29.19 -33.27
N GLN A 206 33.38 30.35 -32.88
CA GLN A 206 34.29 31.12 -33.73
C GLN A 206 35.60 30.34 -33.84
N ARG A 207 35.90 29.83 -35.03
CA ARG A 207 37.16 29.15 -35.31
C ARG A 207 38.28 30.21 -35.32
N GLY A 208 39.30 30.01 -34.48
CA GLY A 208 40.45 30.90 -34.37
C GLY A 208 41.33 30.94 -35.64
N PRO A 209 42.29 31.87 -35.70
CA PRO A 209 43.12 32.09 -36.88
C PRO A 209 43.94 30.84 -37.23
N ARG A 210 43.90 30.41 -38.50
CA ARG A 210 44.73 29.32 -39.01
C ARG A 210 46.05 29.90 -39.51
N LEU A 211 47.17 29.42 -38.97
CA LEU A 211 48.51 29.68 -39.49
C LEU A 211 48.63 29.07 -40.90
N SER A 212 48.68 29.92 -41.94
CA SER A 212 49.12 29.51 -43.27
C SER A 212 50.64 29.42 -43.26
N ARG A 213 51.18 28.23 -43.46
CA ARG A 213 52.63 28.02 -43.65
C ARG A 213 52.98 28.50 -45.07
N ALA A 214 53.84 29.51 -45.14
CA ALA A 214 54.48 29.94 -46.38
C ALA A 214 55.53 28.89 -46.79
N GLU A 215 55.53 28.54 -48.07
CA GLU A 215 56.57 27.72 -48.71
C GLU A 215 57.77 28.63 -49.08
N LEU A 216 58.98 28.14 -48.81
CA LEU A 216 60.26 28.61 -49.34
C LEU A 216 60.89 27.42 -50.07
#